data_AF-A0A7X9B352-F1
#
_entry.id   AF-A0A7X9B352-F1
#
_cell.length_a   1.000
_cell.length_b   1.000
_cell.length_c   1.000
_cell.angle_alpha   90.00
_cell.angle_beta   90.00
_cell.angle_gamma   90.00
#
_symmetry.space_group_name_H-M   'P 1'
#
loop_
_entity.id
_entity.type
_entity.pdbx_description
1 polymer ?
#
loop_
_entity_poly.entity_id
_entity_poly.type
_entity_poly.pdbx_seq_one_letter_code
_entity_poly.pdbx_strand_id
1 'polypeptide(L)'
;MKCRLFSAIVLCVGILAAVPLRAQDYDLAAIVKSQAERSSVWSRVQVLAPNMTSRELFSYALLLCEAQLDLDRLDRLFEVAARMQDRDPESRGYGNFRWNWRDGAVLDYNAGDFCMESATVIWIKHRELLNDAQQEALRELIDYAIHGCLRHRVPSSYTNIAIMNAHNLVLIGEMLGRDDVLAEGRKRLDDFCAYTASNGIHEYCSPTYAGVDLMCLHRLHTYCVTPAVREQCEALLKVFWTDAIANCFAPSFRLGGAHSRDYDYLGGRGILDNWLVAAGCSTNPYP
;
A
#
# COMPACT_ATOMS: atom_id res chain seq x y z
N MET A 1 23.57 46.84 46.08
CA MET A 1 24.50 46.47 44.98
C MET A 1 24.12 45.08 44.48
N LYS A 2 24.03 44.96 43.15
CA LYS A 2 23.49 43.82 42.39
C LYS A 2 24.52 42.67 42.23
N CYS A 3 23.98 41.51 41.84
CA CYS A 3 24.59 40.43 41.05
C CYS A 3 25.48 39.41 41.78
N ARG A 4 25.44 38.10 41.49
CA ARG A 4 24.60 37.23 40.66
C ARG A 4 24.98 35.79 41.07
N LEU A 5 24.01 34.94 41.44
CA LEU A 5 24.21 33.49 41.45
C LEU A 5 24.27 33.03 39.98
N PHE A 6 25.43 32.55 39.52
CA PHE A 6 25.53 31.85 38.25
C PHE A 6 25.10 30.39 38.46
N SER A 7 23.87 30.08 38.10
CA SER A 7 23.43 28.70 37.86
C SER A 7 24.12 28.21 36.58
N ALA A 8 25.07 27.31 36.71
CA ALA A 8 25.61 26.57 35.57
C ALA A 8 24.56 25.54 35.13
N ILE A 9 23.74 25.91 34.15
CA ILE A 9 22.96 24.94 33.37
C ILE A 9 23.97 24.25 32.46
N VAL A 10 24.38 23.05 32.83
CA VAL A 10 25.14 22.16 31.94
C VAL A 10 24.17 21.67 30.88
N LEU A 11 24.21 22.30 29.72
CA LEU A 11 23.54 21.83 28.52
C LEU A 11 24.32 20.58 28.05
N CYS A 12 23.85 19.39 28.44
CA CYS A 12 24.32 18.14 27.86
C CYS A 12 23.88 18.10 26.40
N VAL A 13 24.70 18.64 25.50
CA VAL A 13 24.62 18.36 24.07
C VAL A 13 25.04 16.90 23.90
N GLY A 14 24.05 16.01 23.92
CA GLY A 14 24.24 14.63 23.49
C GLY A 14 24.70 14.67 22.04
N ILE A 15 25.97 14.32 21.80
CA ILE A 15 26.46 13.99 20.47
C ILE A 15 25.70 12.71 20.08
N LEU A 16 24.57 12.86 19.39
CA LEU A 16 24.02 11.78 18.57
C LEU A 16 25.08 11.54 17.50
N ALA A 17 25.93 10.54 17.74
CA ALA A 17 26.74 9.98 16.68
C ALA A 17 25.76 9.52 15.60
N ALA A 18 25.63 10.30 14.53
CA ALA A 18 24.94 9.89 13.34
C ALA A 18 25.77 8.72 12.78
N VAL A 19 25.43 7.50 13.18
CA VAL A 19 25.85 6.32 12.44
C VAL A 19 25.30 6.56 11.04
N PRO A 20 26.14 6.67 10.01
CA PRO A 20 25.62 6.82 8.66
C PRO A 20 24.74 5.61 8.40
N LEU A 21 23.44 5.87 8.18
CA LEU A 21 22.52 4.90 7.62
C LEU A 21 23.10 4.49 6.27
N ARG A 22 23.83 3.38 6.26
CA ARG A 22 24.15 2.69 5.02
C ARG A 22 22.93 1.86 4.71
N ALA A 23 22.21 2.24 3.65
CA ALA A 23 21.28 1.33 3.01
C ALA A 23 22.02 0.01 2.81
N GLN A 24 21.51 -1.05 3.44
CA GLN A 24 22.11 -2.36 3.32
C GLN A 24 21.90 -2.81 1.87
N ASP A 25 22.97 -3.25 1.21
CA ASP A 25 22.88 -3.80 -0.14
C ASP A 25 22.14 -5.13 -0.05
N TYR A 26 20.83 -5.09 -0.30
CA TYR A 26 19.98 -6.27 -0.36
C TYR A 26 19.94 -6.80 -1.80
N ASP A 27 20.13 -8.11 -1.96
CA ASP A 27 19.75 -8.79 -3.18
C ASP A 27 18.22 -8.91 -3.24
N LEU A 28 17.58 -7.83 -3.71
CA LEU A 28 16.13 -7.74 -3.81
C LEU A 28 15.55 -8.85 -4.67
N ALA A 29 16.24 -9.27 -5.73
CA ALA A 29 15.81 -10.35 -6.59
C ALA A 29 15.79 -11.69 -5.83
N ALA A 30 16.83 -11.99 -5.05
CA ALA A 30 16.86 -13.18 -4.20
C ALA A 30 15.79 -13.15 -3.11
N ILE A 31 15.54 -11.99 -2.49
CA ILE A 31 14.47 -11.83 -1.49
C ILE A 31 13.11 -12.10 -2.12
N VAL A 32 12.79 -11.45 -3.24
CA VAL A 32 11.53 -11.61 -3.96
C VAL A 32 11.32 -13.07 -4.37
N LYS A 33 12.34 -13.70 -4.96
CA LYS A 33 12.28 -15.12 -5.33
C LYS A 33 12.03 -16.02 -4.12
N SER A 34 12.78 -15.81 -3.03
CA SER A 34 12.59 -16.61 -1.80
C SER A 34 11.20 -16.41 -1.19
N GLN A 35 10.61 -15.22 -1.28
CA GLN A 35 9.25 -14.99 -0.79
C GLN A 35 8.22 -15.68 -1.68
N ALA A 36 8.41 -15.66 -3.00
CA ALA A 36 7.54 -16.33 -3.96
C ALA A 36 7.50 -17.86 -3.72
N GLU A 37 8.66 -18.47 -3.50
CA GLU A 37 8.82 -19.91 -3.23
C GLU A 37 8.21 -20.33 -1.88
N ARG A 38 8.31 -19.49 -0.85
CA ARG A 38 7.82 -19.80 0.52
C ARG A 38 6.37 -19.42 0.76
N SER A 39 5.74 -18.70 -0.16
CA SER A 39 4.36 -18.25 -0.01
C SER A 39 3.39 -19.42 0.18
N SER A 40 2.58 -19.35 1.23
CA SER A 40 1.51 -20.33 1.49
C SER A 40 0.24 -20.10 0.65
N VAL A 41 0.18 -19.01 -0.12
CA VAL A 41 -1.01 -18.66 -0.92
C VAL A 41 -1.31 -19.74 -1.95
N TRP A 42 -0.27 -20.33 -2.57
CA TRP A 42 -0.48 -21.39 -3.56
C TRP A 42 -1.20 -22.61 -2.97
N SER A 43 -0.76 -23.14 -1.83
CA SER A 43 -1.41 -24.30 -1.22
C SER A 43 -2.85 -23.97 -0.78
N ARG A 44 -3.09 -22.75 -0.30
CA ARG A 44 -4.42 -22.28 0.14
C ARG A 44 -5.40 -22.09 -1.01
N VAL A 45 -4.96 -21.61 -2.18
CA VAL A 45 -5.83 -21.44 -3.36
C VAL A 45 -6.22 -22.78 -3.99
N GLN A 46 -5.37 -23.80 -3.88
CA GLN A 46 -5.71 -25.16 -4.33
C GLN A 46 -6.89 -25.74 -3.55
N VAL A 47 -6.93 -25.53 -2.23
CA VAL A 47 -7.99 -26.06 -1.36
C VAL A 47 -9.12 -25.07 -1.08
N LEU A 48 -9.05 -23.87 -1.65
CA LEU A 48 -9.98 -22.76 -1.40
C LEU A 48 -10.16 -22.51 0.11
N ALA A 49 -9.04 -22.28 0.80
CA ALA A 49 -9.03 -22.11 2.24
C ALA A 49 -10.02 -21.01 2.70
N PRO A 50 -10.88 -21.25 3.71
CA PRO A 50 -11.97 -20.34 4.09
C PRO A 50 -11.53 -18.90 4.39
N ASN A 51 -10.33 -18.72 4.96
CA ASN A 51 -9.75 -17.44 5.35
C ASN A 51 -8.78 -16.86 4.31
N MET A 52 -8.67 -17.46 3.12
CA MET A 52 -7.92 -16.88 2.01
C MET A 52 -8.60 -15.61 1.55
N THR A 53 -7.83 -14.54 1.44
CA THR A 53 -8.35 -13.23 1.08
C THR A 53 -8.16 -12.94 -0.40
N SER A 54 -9.05 -12.14 -0.98
CA SER A 54 -8.89 -11.65 -2.35
C SER A 54 -7.60 -10.85 -2.51
N ARG A 55 -7.23 -10.04 -1.52
CA ARG A 55 -5.95 -9.30 -1.47
C ARG A 55 -4.74 -10.22 -1.64
N GLU A 56 -4.70 -11.33 -0.90
CA GLU A 56 -3.59 -12.31 -0.98
C GLU A 56 -3.41 -12.88 -2.39
N LEU A 57 -4.49 -13.06 -3.16
CA LEU A 57 -4.41 -13.54 -4.53
C LEU A 57 -3.64 -12.57 -5.43
N PHE A 58 -3.97 -11.28 -5.38
CA PHE A 58 -3.33 -10.26 -6.21
C PHE A 58 -1.92 -9.93 -5.74
N SER A 59 -1.69 -9.84 -4.43
CA SER A 59 -0.33 -9.62 -3.91
C SER A 59 0.59 -10.81 -4.23
N TYR A 60 0.08 -12.05 -4.22
CA TYR A 60 0.87 -13.21 -4.62
C TYR A 60 1.09 -13.27 -6.14
N ALA A 61 0.08 -12.91 -6.95
CA ALA A 61 0.24 -12.79 -8.40
C ALA A 61 1.35 -11.78 -8.75
N LEU A 62 1.34 -10.60 -8.11
CA LEU A 62 2.42 -9.61 -8.28
C LEU A 62 3.78 -10.17 -7.87
N LEU A 63 3.84 -10.90 -6.74
CA LEU A 63 5.07 -11.53 -6.27
C LEU A 63 5.64 -12.55 -7.28
N LEU A 64 4.78 -13.36 -7.91
CA LEU A 64 5.18 -14.30 -8.97
C LEU A 64 5.71 -13.58 -10.22
N CYS A 65 5.06 -12.48 -10.62
CA CYS A 65 5.53 -11.65 -11.74
C CYS A 65 6.89 -11.00 -11.43
N GLU A 66 7.05 -10.41 -10.24
CA GLU A 66 8.33 -9.83 -9.80
C GLU A 66 9.45 -10.87 -9.72
N ALA A 67 9.13 -12.11 -9.30
CA ALA A 67 10.06 -13.23 -9.25
C ALA A 67 10.30 -13.90 -10.62
N GLN A 68 9.45 -13.63 -11.61
CA GLN A 68 9.34 -14.38 -12.87
C GLN A 68 9.30 -15.90 -12.65
N LEU A 69 8.49 -16.35 -11.69
CA LEU A 69 8.42 -17.73 -11.23
C LEU A 69 6.99 -18.25 -11.36
N ASP A 70 6.84 -19.49 -11.84
CA ASP A 70 5.56 -20.24 -11.89
C ASP A 70 4.38 -19.41 -12.42
N LEU A 71 4.58 -18.69 -13.54
CA LEU A 71 3.59 -17.78 -14.11
C LEU A 71 2.31 -18.49 -14.57
N ASP A 72 2.34 -19.81 -14.77
CA ASP A 72 1.15 -20.64 -15.01
C ASP A 72 0.16 -20.62 -13.83
N ARG A 73 0.64 -20.35 -12.61
CA ARG A 73 -0.24 -20.23 -11.41
C ARG A 73 -1.20 -19.05 -11.49
N LEU A 74 -0.90 -18.04 -12.31
CA LEU A 74 -1.73 -16.85 -12.46
C LEU A 74 -3.14 -17.19 -12.94
N ASP A 75 -3.28 -18.22 -13.79
CA ASP A 75 -4.58 -18.69 -14.30
C ASP A 75 -5.53 -19.05 -13.15
N ARG A 76 -5.04 -19.82 -12.18
CA ARG A 76 -5.82 -20.21 -11.01
C ARG A 76 -6.06 -19.04 -10.08
N LEU A 77 -5.09 -18.15 -9.90
CA LEU A 77 -5.27 -16.97 -9.03
C LEU A 77 -6.36 -16.04 -9.58
N PHE A 78 -6.36 -15.77 -10.89
CA PHE A 78 -7.35 -14.92 -11.54
C PHE A 78 -8.73 -15.59 -11.62
N GLU A 79 -8.82 -16.90 -11.86
CA GLU A 79 -10.09 -17.64 -11.81
C GLU A 79 -10.73 -17.56 -10.42
N VAL A 80 -9.95 -17.77 -9.35
CA VAL A 80 -10.48 -17.66 -7.98
C VAL A 80 -10.84 -16.22 -7.64
N ALA A 81 -10.02 -15.24 -8.05
CA ALA A 81 -10.34 -13.83 -7.87
C ALA A 81 -11.65 -13.44 -8.56
N ALA A 82 -11.89 -13.93 -9.77
CA ALA A 82 -13.14 -13.70 -10.51
C ALA A 82 -14.35 -14.25 -9.77
N ARG A 83 -14.22 -15.42 -9.13
CA ARG A 83 -15.28 -16.00 -8.28
C ARG A 83 -15.47 -15.27 -6.95
N MET A 84 -14.48 -14.50 -6.50
CA MET A 84 -14.59 -13.64 -5.33
C MET A 84 -15.12 -12.24 -5.68
N GLN A 85 -15.11 -11.86 -6.95
CA GLN A 85 -15.64 -10.58 -7.41
C GLN A 85 -17.16 -10.63 -7.52
N ASP A 86 -17.84 -9.62 -7.00
CA ASP A 86 -19.27 -9.43 -7.18
C ASP A 86 -19.52 -8.85 -8.57
N ARG A 87 -20.14 -9.65 -9.44
CA ARG A 87 -20.44 -9.30 -10.83
C ARG A 87 -21.93 -9.06 -11.08
N ASP A 88 -22.74 -8.98 -10.02
CA ASP A 88 -24.16 -8.64 -10.14
C ASP A 88 -24.32 -7.10 -10.22
N PRO A 89 -24.76 -6.53 -11.36
CA PRO A 89 -24.88 -5.08 -11.52
C PRO A 89 -25.86 -4.42 -10.55
N GLU A 90 -26.84 -5.19 -10.04
CA GLU A 90 -27.84 -4.74 -9.08
C GLU A 90 -27.32 -4.81 -7.63
N SER A 91 -26.21 -5.51 -7.40
CA SER A 91 -25.58 -5.58 -6.09
C SER A 91 -24.94 -4.25 -5.71
N ARG A 92 -25.07 -3.89 -4.43
CA ARG A 92 -24.29 -2.79 -3.83
C ARG A 92 -22.79 -3.04 -3.95
N GLY A 93 -22.37 -4.30 -3.90
CA GLY A 93 -20.99 -4.76 -4.00
C GLY A 93 -20.43 -4.83 -5.42
N TYR A 94 -21.23 -4.55 -6.46
CA TYR A 94 -20.81 -4.73 -7.85
C TYR A 94 -19.43 -4.16 -8.18
N GLY A 95 -18.60 -5.00 -8.78
CA GLY A 95 -17.21 -4.72 -9.12
C GLY A 95 -16.21 -4.96 -7.99
N ASN A 96 -16.68 -5.01 -6.74
CA ASN A 96 -15.84 -5.23 -5.55
C ASN A 96 -15.65 -6.72 -5.27
N PHE A 97 -14.86 -7.05 -4.25
CA PHE A 97 -14.48 -8.42 -3.92
C PHE A 97 -14.96 -8.79 -2.51
N ARG A 98 -15.34 -10.05 -2.35
CA ARG A 98 -15.46 -10.65 -1.02
C ARG A 98 -14.08 -10.60 -0.35
N TRP A 99 -14.02 -10.24 0.93
CA TRP A 99 -12.74 -10.15 1.64
C TRP A 99 -12.11 -11.53 1.78
N ASN A 100 -12.84 -12.49 2.33
CA ASN A 100 -12.43 -13.89 2.47
C ASN A 100 -13.21 -14.81 1.53
N TRP A 101 -12.62 -15.95 1.17
CA TRP A 101 -13.28 -16.98 0.37
C TRP A 101 -14.62 -17.45 0.97
N ARG A 102 -14.67 -17.61 2.30
CA ARG A 102 -15.86 -18.06 3.04
C ARG A 102 -17.02 -17.07 3.03
N ASP A 103 -16.75 -15.80 2.74
CA ASP A 103 -17.78 -14.76 2.87
C ASP A 103 -18.83 -14.98 1.78
N GLY A 104 -20.12 -14.78 2.08
CA GLY A 104 -21.19 -14.97 1.10
C GLY A 104 -21.43 -13.77 0.19
N ALA A 105 -20.87 -12.60 0.54
CA ALA A 105 -21.10 -11.32 -0.11
C ALA A 105 -19.94 -10.36 0.16
N VAL A 106 -19.94 -9.19 -0.50
CA VAL A 106 -19.03 -8.08 -0.19
C VAL A 106 -19.47 -7.44 1.13
N LEU A 107 -18.69 -7.67 2.19
CA LEU A 107 -18.95 -7.12 3.53
C LEU A 107 -18.02 -5.95 3.88
N ASP A 108 -16.83 -5.91 3.27
CA ASP A 108 -15.85 -4.83 3.38
C ASP A 108 -15.51 -4.32 1.98
N TYR A 109 -15.81 -3.05 1.72
CA TYR A 109 -15.63 -2.43 0.41
C TYR A 109 -14.17 -2.03 0.14
N ASN A 110 -13.29 -2.08 1.15
CA ASN A 110 -11.87 -1.85 0.99
C ASN A 110 -11.19 -2.96 0.16
N ALA A 111 -11.81 -4.14 0.06
CA ALA A 111 -11.22 -5.31 -0.61
C ALA A 111 -10.79 -4.98 -2.06
N GLY A 112 -11.66 -4.34 -2.83
CA GLY A 112 -11.37 -3.95 -4.21
C GLY A 112 -10.20 -3.00 -4.33
N ASP A 113 -10.07 -2.04 -3.42
CA ASP A 113 -8.93 -1.12 -3.44
C ASP A 113 -7.61 -1.85 -3.18
N PHE A 114 -7.59 -2.77 -2.20
CA PHE A 114 -6.42 -3.61 -1.92
C PHE A 114 -6.08 -4.57 -3.06
N CYS A 115 -7.06 -5.11 -3.76
CA CYS A 115 -6.84 -5.96 -4.94
C CYS A 115 -6.23 -5.15 -6.10
N MET A 116 -6.79 -3.97 -6.38
CA MET A 116 -6.37 -3.14 -7.50
C MET A 116 -5.00 -2.50 -7.31
N GLU A 117 -4.60 -2.28 -6.05
CA GLU A 117 -3.28 -1.77 -5.71
C GLU A 117 -2.14 -2.63 -6.30
N SER A 118 -2.32 -3.95 -6.31
CA SER A 118 -1.35 -4.90 -6.89
C SER A 118 -1.66 -5.19 -8.36
N ALA A 119 -2.93 -5.30 -8.74
CA ALA A 119 -3.34 -5.57 -10.13
C ALA A 119 -2.85 -4.50 -11.12
N THR A 120 -2.88 -3.23 -10.71
CA THR A 120 -2.37 -2.10 -11.53
C THR A 120 -0.89 -2.23 -11.81
N VAL A 121 -0.08 -2.62 -10.82
CA VAL A 121 1.36 -2.83 -11.01
C VAL A 121 1.65 -4.03 -11.92
N ILE A 122 0.89 -5.12 -11.79
CA ILE A 122 1.00 -6.26 -12.72
C ILE A 122 0.75 -5.79 -14.15
N TRP A 123 -0.32 -5.01 -14.39
CA TRP A 123 -0.64 -4.50 -15.72
C TRP A 123 0.41 -3.54 -16.27
N ILE A 124 0.90 -2.59 -15.46
CA ILE A 124 1.83 -1.56 -15.93
C ILE A 124 3.23 -2.14 -16.19
N LYS A 125 3.72 -3.01 -15.29
CA LYS A 125 5.12 -3.46 -15.30
C LYS A 125 5.33 -4.84 -15.93
N HIS A 126 4.35 -5.73 -15.80
CA HIS A 126 4.51 -7.16 -16.07
C HIS A 126 3.57 -7.70 -17.14
N ARG A 127 2.81 -6.84 -17.82
CA ARG A 127 1.85 -7.27 -18.84
C ARG A 127 2.47 -8.13 -19.93
N GLU A 128 3.66 -7.78 -20.39
CA GLU A 128 4.37 -8.53 -21.44
C GLU A 128 4.87 -9.92 -20.98
N LEU A 129 4.84 -10.21 -19.67
CA LEU A 129 5.12 -11.56 -19.15
C LEU A 129 3.89 -12.46 -19.15
N LEU A 130 2.69 -11.89 -19.26
CA LEU A 130 1.42 -12.60 -19.23
C LEU A 130 1.10 -13.14 -20.63
N ASN A 131 0.61 -14.37 -20.71
CA ASN A 131 0.01 -14.87 -21.95
C ASN A 131 -1.33 -14.17 -22.24
N ASP A 132 -1.85 -14.31 -23.46
CA ASP A 132 -3.07 -13.61 -23.90
C ASP A 132 -4.28 -13.86 -22.98
N ALA A 133 -4.48 -15.11 -22.55
CA ALA A 133 -5.59 -15.48 -21.67
C ALA A 133 -5.46 -14.84 -20.28
N GLN A 134 -4.24 -14.75 -19.74
CA GLN A 134 -3.94 -14.09 -18.48
C GLN A 134 -4.14 -12.58 -18.56
N GLN A 135 -3.73 -11.96 -19.67
CA GLN A 135 -4.00 -10.55 -19.91
C GLN A 135 -5.49 -10.28 -19.98
N GLU A 136 -6.26 -11.10 -20.68
CA GLU A 136 -7.72 -10.97 -20.77
C GLU A 136 -8.39 -11.14 -19.40
N ALA A 137 -8.00 -12.16 -18.63
CA ALA A 137 -8.54 -12.40 -17.30
C ALA A 137 -8.25 -11.24 -16.33
N LEU A 138 -7.00 -10.74 -16.31
CA LEU A 138 -6.63 -9.58 -15.49
C LEU A 138 -7.37 -8.33 -15.94
N ARG A 139 -7.50 -8.12 -17.26
CA ARG A 139 -8.23 -6.98 -17.82
C ARG A 139 -9.70 -6.99 -17.40
N GLU A 140 -10.36 -8.14 -17.50
CA GLU A 140 -11.77 -8.30 -17.10
C GLU A 140 -11.96 -7.99 -15.61
N LEU A 141 -11.09 -8.52 -14.74
CA LEU A 141 -11.10 -8.24 -13.30
C LEU A 141 -10.99 -6.73 -13.02
N ILE A 142 -10.09 -6.04 -13.72
CA ILE A 142 -9.89 -4.58 -13.60
C ILE A 142 -11.12 -3.82 -14.11
N ASP A 143 -11.69 -4.20 -15.25
CA ASP A 143 -12.87 -3.52 -15.82
C ASP A 143 -14.08 -3.58 -14.87
N TYR A 144 -14.34 -4.72 -14.22
CA TYR A 144 -15.33 -4.80 -13.15
C TYR A 144 -14.93 -3.95 -11.93
N ALA A 145 -13.67 -4.00 -11.51
CA ALA A 145 -13.19 -3.28 -10.33
C ALA A 145 -13.27 -1.76 -10.45
N ILE A 146 -13.21 -1.20 -11.67
CA ILE A 146 -13.46 0.22 -11.91
C ILE A 146 -14.81 0.65 -11.32
N HIS A 147 -15.86 -0.14 -11.52
CA HIS A 147 -17.18 0.16 -10.95
C HIS A 147 -17.15 0.15 -9.42
N GLY A 148 -16.46 -0.81 -8.82
CA GLY A 148 -16.27 -0.91 -7.37
C GLY A 148 -15.53 0.31 -6.82
N CYS A 149 -14.37 0.65 -7.38
CA CYS A 149 -13.54 1.78 -6.94
C CYS A 149 -14.24 3.14 -7.12
N LEU A 150 -14.97 3.35 -8.22
CA LEU A 150 -15.75 4.58 -8.44
C LEU A 150 -16.88 4.72 -7.41
N ARG A 151 -17.61 3.63 -7.11
CA ARG A 151 -18.69 3.63 -6.11
C ARG A 151 -18.17 3.74 -4.68
N HIS A 152 -16.98 3.21 -4.41
CA HIS A 152 -16.38 3.24 -3.08
C HIS A 152 -15.69 4.57 -2.79
N ARG A 153 -16.50 5.57 -2.40
CA ARG A 153 -16.00 6.89 -1.99
C ARG A 153 -15.97 7.02 -0.48
N VAL A 154 -14.77 7.16 0.07
CA VAL A 154 -14.53 7.39 1.51
C VAL A 154 -14.18 8.85 1.79
N PRO A 155 -14.35 9.35 3.02
CA PRO A 155 -13.85 10.68 3.39
C PRO A 155 -12.32 10.71 3.38
N SER A 156 -11.72 11.88 3.09
CA SER A 156 -10.25 12.07 3.11
C SER A 156 -9.60 11.79 4.47
N SER A 157 -10.37 11.81 5.56
CA SER A 157 -9.92 11.40 6.89
C SER A 157 -9.69 9.89 7.03
N TYR A 158 -10.21 9.08 6.11
CA TYR A 158 -9.89 7.65 6.04
C TYR A 158 -8.63 7.48 5.18
N THR A 159 -7.50 7.94 5.72
CA THR A 159 -6.25 8.24 5.02
C THR A 159 -5.84 7.16 4.02
N ASN A 160 -5.63 5.92 4.47
CA ASN A 160 -5.17 4.83 3.62
C ASN A 160 -6.07 4.53 2.43
N ILE A 161 -7.38 4.41 2.65
CA ILE A 161 -8.32 4.08 1.58
C ILE A 161 -8.51 5.29 0.66
N ALA A 162 -8.49 6.51 1.17
CA ALA A 162 -8.54 7.72 0.34
C ALA A 162 -7.34 7.80 -0.63
N ILE A 163 -6.12 7.55 -0.13
CA ILE A 163 -4.91 7.51 -0.95
C ILE A 163 -4.95 6.34 -1.93
N MET A 164 -5.24 5.12 -1.45
CA MET A 164 -5.22 3.90 -2.26
C MET A 164 -6.25 3.95 -3.38
N ASN A 165 -7.46 4.44 -3.10
CA ASN A 165 -8.49 4.55 -4.11
C ASN A 165 -8.13 5.60 -5.17
N ALA A 166 -7.57 6.76 -4.77
CA ALA A 166 -7.06 7.75 -5.72
C ALA A 166 -5.91 7.17 -6.57
N HIS A 167 -4.97 6.44 -5.96
CA HIS A 167 -3.91 5.70 -6.65
C HIS A 167 -4.48 4.76 -7.71
N ASN A 168 -5.44 3.91 -7.33
CA ASN A 168 -6.03 2.94 -8.24
C ASN A 168 -6.73 3.63 -9.41
N LEU A 169 -7.59 4.62 -9.15
CA LEU A 169 -8.34 5.30 -10.20
C LEU A 169 -7.42 6.07 -11.16
N VAL A 170 -6.39 6.75 -10.66
CA VAL A 170 -5.45 7.46 -11.55
C VAL A 170 -4.69 6.49 -12.44
N LEU A 171 -4.06 5.45 -11.86
CA LEU A 171 -3.26 4.51 -12.65
C LEU A 171 -4.12 3.70 -13.62
N ILE A 172 -5.30 3.22 -13.20
CA ILE A 172 -6.24 2.52 -14.08
C ILE A 172 -6.71 3.45 -15.21
N GLY A 173 -7.04 4.70 -14.88
CA GLY A 173 -7.47 5.71 -15.84
C GLY A 173 -6.42 5.94 -16.93
N GLU A 174 -5.15 6.15 -16.55
CA GLU A 174 -4.06 6.34 -17.50
C GLU A 174 -3.79 5.09 -18.33
N MET A 175 -3.63 3.92 -17.68
CA MET A 175 -3.18 2.70 -18.37
C MET A 175 -4.24 2.12 -19.32
N LEU A 176 -5.53 2.45 -19.13
CA LEU A 176 -6.63 2.00 -19.97
C LEU A 176 -7.19 3.09 -20.89
N GLY A 177 -6.66 4.32 -20.84
CA GLY A 177 -7.19 5.45 -21.60
C GLY A 177 -8.63 5.83 -21.21
N ARG A 178 -8.94 5.75 -19.91
CA ARG A 178 -10.27 6.03 -19.34
C ARG A 178 -10.27 7.40 -18.65
N ASP A 179 -10.52 8.44 -19.44
CA ASP A 179 -10.50 9.84 -18.98
C ASP A 179 -11.49 10.11 -17.84
N ASP A 180 -12.64 9.44 -17.84
CA ASP A 180 -13.65 9.54 -16.78
C ASP A 180 -13.13 9.02 -15.43
N VAL A 181 -12.42 7.90 -15.46
CA VAL A 181 -11.81 7.25 -14.29
C VAL A 181 -10.62 8.08 -13.79
N LEU A 182 -9.77 8.54 -14.72
CA LEU A 182 -8.63 9.40 -14.41
C LEU A 182 -9.07 10.72 -13.77
N ALA A 183 -10.09 11.38 -14.33
CA ALA A 183 -10.59 12.65 -13.81
C ALA A 183 -11.09 12.50 -12.36
N GLU A 184 -11.83 11.43 -12.06
CA GLU A 184 -12.31 11.16 -10.70
C GLU A 184 -11.14 10.83 -9.75
N GLY A 185 -10.17 10.03 -10.17
CA GLY A 185 -8.98 9.72 -9.37
C GLY A 185 -8.19 10.98 -9.00
N ARG A 186 -7.95 11.86 -9.98
CA ARG A 186 -7.28 13.16 -9.75
C ARG A 186 -8.07 14.04 -8.78
N LYS A 187 -9.39 14.11 -8.96
CA LYS A 187 -10.26 14.86 -8.06
C LYS A 187 -10.17 14.35 -6.61
N ARG A 188 -10.12 13.03 -6.40
CA ARG A 188 -9.96 12.45 -5.05
C ARG A 188 -8.59 12.74 -4.45
N LEU A 189 -7.54 12.74 -5.26
CA LEU A 189 -6.20 13.15 -4.82
C LEU A 189 -6.14 14.64 -4.45
N ASP A 190 -6.79 15.51 -5.23
CA ASP A 190 -6.93 16.94 -4.92
C ASP A 190 -7.67 17.15 -3.58
N ASP A 191 -8.81 16.46 -3.41
CA ASP A 191 -9.60 16.48 -2.17
C ASP A 191 -8.75 16.02 -0.96
N PHE A 192 -7.90 15.00 -1.14
CA PHE A 192 -7.00 14.51 -0.10
C PHE A 192 -5.86 15.47 0.22
N CYS A 193 -5.23 16.08 -0.80
CA CYS A 193 -4.21 17.12 -0.63
C CYS A 193 -4.77 18.31 0.17
N ALA A 194 -5.94 18.82 -0.22
CA ALA A 194 -6.59 19.95 0.44
C ALA A 194 -6.97 19.62 1.90
N TYR A 195 -7.48 18.41 2.15
CA TYR A 195 -7.77 17.93 3.50
C TYR A 195 -6.50 17.88 4.36
N THR A 196 -5.44 17.23 3.85
CA THR A 196 -4.18 17.04 4.58
C THR A 196 -3.51 18.38 4.89
N ALA A 197 -3.56 19.34 3.97
CA ALA A 197 -3.01 20.68 4.21
C ALA A 197 -3.71 21.42 5.36
N SER A 198 -4.99 21.15 5.61
CA SER A 198 -5.79 21.84 6.63
C SER A 198 -5.86 21.07 7.96
N ASN A 199 -5.77 19.73 7.91
CA ASN A 199 -6.06 18.86 9.06
C ASN A 199 -4.90 17.96 9.47
N GLY A 200 -3.82 17.90 8.67
CA GLY A 200 -2.77 16.90 8.84
C GLY A 200 -3.21 15.49 8.43
N ILE A 201 -2.44 14.49 8.87
CA ILE A 201 -2.69 13.07 8.60
C ILE A 201 -3.63 12.53 9.68
N HIS A 202 -4.76 11.94 9.31
CA HIS A 202 -5.73 11.44 10.30
C HIS A 202 -5.30 10.07 10.85
N GLU A 203 -4.72 9.21 10.02
CA GLU A 203 -4.01 8.00 10.45
C GLU A 203 -2.60 8.34 10.95
N TYR A 204 -2.53 9.38 11.80
CA TYR A 204 -1.31 9.92 12.38
C TYR A 204 -0.47 8.84 13.07
N CYS A 205 0.83 8.82 12.76
CA CYS A 205 1.81 7.93 13.37
C CYS A 205 1.36 6.46 13.40
N SER A 206 0.63 5.99 12.37
CA SER A 206 0.14 4.61 12.31
C SER A 206 1.23 3.65 11.82
N PRO A 207 1.77 2.74 12.65
CA PRO A 207 2.74 1.76 12.16
C PRO A 207 2.13 0.79 11.14
N THR A 208 0.82 0.55 11.25
CA THR A 208 0.07 -0.31 10.34
C THR A 208 -0.11 0.35 8.97
N TYR A 209 -0.63 1.58 8.92
CA TYR A 209 -1.08 2.18 7.66
C TYR A 209 -0.10 3.16 7.03
N ALA A 210 0.82 3.78 7.77
CA ALA A 210 1.82 4.66 7.16
C ALA A 210 2.63 3.94 6.07
N GLY A 211 2.95 2.66 6.27
CA GLY A 211 3.61 1.84 5.25
C GLY A 211 2.74 1.54 4.02
N VAL A 212 1.41 1.50 4.16
CA VAL A 212 0.46 1.37 3.04
C VAL A 212 0.36 2.69 2.27
N ASP A 213 0.27 3.80 2.98
CA ASP A 213 0.17 5.14 2.41
C ASP A 213 1.40 5.48 1.58
N LEU A 214 2.59 5.27 2.17
CA LEU A 214 3.87 5.46 1.51
C LEU A 214 4.01 4.57 0.27
N MET A 215 3.57 3.31 0.35
CA MET A 215 3.57 2.40 -0.79
C MET A 215 2.70 2.92 -1.93
N CYS A 216 1.45 3.31 -1.65
CA CYS A 216 0.52 3.81 -2.66
C CYS A 216 1.03 5.12 -3.29
N LEU A 217 1.49 6.07 -2.48
CA LEU A 217 2.05 7.33 -2.96
C LEU A 217 3.32 7.12 -3.80
N HIS A 218 4.19 6.20 -3.37
CA HIS A 218 5.41 5.88 -4.11
C HIS A 218 5.10 5.21 -5.46
N ARG A 219 4.16 4.25 -5.50
CA ARG A 219 3.69 3.62 -6.73
C ARG A 219 3.04 4.63 -7.67
N LEU A 220 2.17 5.50 -7.13
CA LEU A 220 1.53 6.56 -7.92
C LEU A 220 2.58 7.49 -8.52
N HIS A 221 3.53 7.99 -7.72
CA HIS A 221 4.62 8.84 -8.20
C HIS A 221 5.49 8.16 -9.27
N THR A 222 5.73 6.85 -9.13
CA THR A 222 6.64 6.09 -10.01
C THR A 222 5.98 5.75 -11.35
N TYR A 223 4.72 5.34 -11.33
CA TYR A 223 4.05 4.79 -12.52
C TYR A 223 3.12 5.78 -13.23
N CYS A 224 2.70 6.86 -12.56
CA CYS A 224 1.87 7.87 -13.21
C CYS A 224 2.66 8.66 -14.25
N VAL A 225 2.03 8.99 -15.37
CA VAL A 225 2.64 9.81 -16.42
C VAL A 225 2.23 11.29 -16.33
N THR A 226 1.12 11.60 -15.65
CA THR A 226 0.66 12.98 -15.43
C THR A 226 1.59 13.76 -14.49
N PRO A 227 2.31 14.80 -14.95
CA PRO A 227 3.29 15.51 -14.13
C PRO A 227 2.72 16.14 -12.85
N ALA A 228 1.51 16.72 -12.93
CA ALA A 228 0.86 17.35 -11.78
C ALA A 228 0.55 16.33 -10.67
N VAL A 229 0.11 15.12 -11.02
CA VAL A 229 -0.13 14.05 -10.03
C VAL A 229 1.17 13.64 -9.36
N ARG A 230 2.26 13.52 -10.13
CA ARG A 230 3.57 13.19 -9.57
C ARG A 230 4.06 14.25 -8.59
N GLU A 231 3.89 15.53 -8.90
CA GLU A 231 4.22 16.64 -7.99
C GLU A 231 3.43 16.57 -6.67
N GLN A 232 2.12 16.28 -6.75
CA GLN A 232 1.29 16.07 -5.57
C GLN A 232 1.79 14.89 -4.73
N CYS A 233 2.12 13.77 -5.37
CA CYS A 233 2.67 12.61 -4.69
C CYS A 233 4.01 12.91 -4.02
N GLU A 234 4.89 13.66 -4.68
CA GLU A 234 6.17 14.08 -4.09
C GLU A 234 5.95 14.96 -2.84
N ALA A 235 5.01 15.90 -2.89
CA ALA A 235 4.66 16.73 -1.76
C ALA A 235 4.09 15.90 -0.59
N LEU A 236 3.16 14.97 -0.88
CA LEU A 236 2.60 14.07 0.12
C LEU A 236 3.66 13.14 0.71
N LEU A 237 4.53 12.54 -0.11
CA LEU A 237 5.65 11.71 0.37
C LEU A 237 6.54 12.49 1.34
N LYS A 238 6.85 13.77 1.05
CA LYS A 238 7.59 14.64 1.98
C LYS A 238 6.85 14.82 3.29
N VAL A 239 5.53 15.05 3.27
CA VAL A 239 4.71 15.20 4.48
C VAL A 239 4.71 13.90 5.30
N PHE A 240 4.44 12.75 4.68
CA PHE A 240 4.38 11.45 5.37
C PHE A 240 5.73 11.03 5.94
N TRP A 241 6.83 11.20 5.19
CA TRP A 241 8.17 10.94 5.71
C TRP A 241 8.57 11.90 6.82
N THR A 242 8.19 13.18 6.73
CA THR A 242 8.43 14.15 7.80
C THR A 242 7.70 13.75 9.07
N ASP A 243 6.43 13.34 8.97
CA ASP A 243 5.66 12.84 10.11
C ASP A 243 6.32 11.59 10.73
N ALA A 244 6.68 10.60 9.92
CA ALA A 244 7.33 9.38 10.40
C ALA A 244 8.66 9.67 11.11
N ILE A 245 9.51 10.55 10.55
CA ILE A 245 10.82 10.89 11.13
C ILE A 245 10.65 11.72 12.41
N ALA A 246 9.73 12.70 12.41
CA ALA A 246 9.47 13.55 13.57
C ALA A 246 9.00 12.73 14.78
N ASN A 247 8.30 11.62 14.54
CA ASN A 247 7.82 10.71 15.57
C ASN A 247 8.68 9.45 15.74
N CYS A 248 9.86 9.39 15.12
CA CYS A 248 10.74 8.23 15.21
C CYS A 248 11.54 8.23 16.53
N PHE A 249 11.46 7.13 17.27
CA PHE A 249 12.37 6.85 18.38
C PHE A 249 13.69 6.27 17.85
N ALA A 250 14.67 7.16 17.66
CA ALA A 250 15.96 6.84 17.02
C ALA A 250 16.70 5.62 17.60
N PRO A 251 16.75 5.36 18.92
CA PRO A 251 17.50 4.22 19.46
C PRO A 251 17.03 2.84 18.96
N SER A 252 15.77 2.71 18.53
CA SER A 252 15.23 1.46 17.98
C SER A 252 14.70 1.59 16.56
N PHE A 253 14.80 2.76 15.94
CA PHE A 253 14.21 3.09 14.63
C PHE A 253 12.77 2.60 14.49
N ARG A 254 11.91 3.02 15.42
CA ARG A 254 10.46 2.73 15.40
C ARG A 254 9.68 4.02 15.55
N LEU A 255 8.43 4.02 15.10
CA LEU A 255 7.49 5.06 15.52
C LEU A 255 7.32 5.01 17.03
N GLY A 256 7.34 6.19 17.64
CA GLY A 256 7.09 6.39 19.06
C GLY A 256 5.86 7.26 19.29
N GLY A 257 5.44 7.33 20.55
CA GLY A 257 4.31 8.16 20.95
C GLY A 257 2.96 7.46 20.75
N ALA A 258 1.92 8.25 20.52
CA ALA A 258 0.56 7.73 20.33
C ALA A 258 0.34 7.35 18.87
N HIS A 259 -0.11 6.10 18.65
CA HIS A 259 -0.39 5.58 17.31
C HIS A 259 -1.89 5.60 17.03
N SER A 260 -2.27 6.13 15.86
CA SER A 260 -3.59 5.88 15.31
C SER A 260 -3.62 4.49 14.67
N ARG A 261 -4.74 3.78 14.82
CA ARG A 261 -5.01 2.51 14.11
C ARG A 261 -3.90 1.45 14.28
N ASP A 262 -3.34 1.36 15.47
CA ASP A 262 -2.40 0.30 15.84
C ASP A 262 -3.16 -0.99 16.20
N TYR A 263 -2.68 -2.11 15.68
CA TYR A 263 -3.21 -3.44 15.96
C TYR A 263 -2.17 -4.35 16.62
N ASP A 264 -0.91 -3.91 16.77
CA ASP A 264 0.11 -4.55 17.61
C ASP A 264 0.34 -3.67 18.84
N TYR A 265 -0.61 -3.69 19.78
CA TYR A 265 -0.56 -2.85 20.98
C TYR A 265 0.67 -3.06 21.87
N LEU A 266 1.37 -4.19 21.73
CA LEU A 266 2.56 -4.50 22.53
C LEU A 266 3.85 -4.06 21.84
N GLY A 267 3.96 -4.29 20.53
CA GLY A 267 5.18 -4.01 19.78
C GLY A 267 5.15 -2.72 18.98
N GLY A 268 3.98 -2.17 18.72
CA GLY A 268 3.75 -1.02 17.86
C GLY A 268 4.20 -1.23 16.43
N ARG A 269 4.12 -2.48 15.93
CA ARG A 269 4.66 -2.87 14.62
C ARG A 269 3.60 -2.84 13.53
N GLY A 270 4.04 -2.60 12.30
CA GLY A 270 3.21 -2.74 11.12
C GLY A 270 4.01 -2.72 9.83
N ILE A 271 3.37 -2.29 8.74
CA ILE A 271 3.98 -2.35 7.41
C ILE A 271 5.15 -1.36 7.31
N LEU A 272 5.14 -0.26 8.05
CA LEU A 272 6.25 0.70 8.05
C LEU A 272 7.58 0.08 8.50
N ASP A 273 7.56 -0.85 9.46
CA ASP A 273 8.77 -1.53 9.93
C ASP A 273 9.49 -2.27 8.80
N ASN A 274 8.75 -2.82 7.83
CA ASN A 274 9.34 -3.47 6.66
C ASN A 274 10.15 -2.47 5.81
N TRP A 275 9.65 -1.24 5.67
CA TRP A 275 10.37 -0.17 4.96
C TRP A 275 11.64 0.24 5.71
N LEU A 276 11.56 0.36 7.04
CA LEU A 276 12.70 0.74 7.87
C LEU A 276 13.79 -0.35 7.85
N VAL A 277 13.41 -1.63 7.88
CA VAL A 277 14.35 -2.75 7.71
C VAL A 277 14.99 -2.73 6.32
N ALA A 278 14.21 -2.54 5.26
CA ALA A 278 14.72 -2.43 3.90
C ALA A 278 15.67 -1.23 3.73
N ALA A 279 15.49 -0.17 4.50
CA ALA A 279 16.41 0.97 4.55
C ALA A 279 17.67 0.74 5.42
N GLY A 280 17.79 -0.41 6.07
CA GLY A 280 18.90 -0.74 6.97
C GLY A 280 18.80 -0.10 8.36
N CYS A 281 17.63 0.45 8.72
CA CYS A 281 17.40 1.09 10.01
C CYS A 281 17.21 0.09 11.16
N SER A 282 16.84 -1.16 10.87
CA SER A 282 16.61 -2.21 11.87
C SER A 282 17.05 -3.57 11.32
N THR A 283 17.61 -4.42 12.18
CA THR A 283 18.20 -5.71 11.78
C THR A 283 17.22 -6.87 11.71
N ASN A 284 15.96 -6.71 12.14
CA ASN A 284 14.95 -7.75 11.97
C ASN A 284 13.50 -7.25 12.21
N PRO A 285 12.54 -7.43 11.30
CA PRO A 285 11.13 -7.16 11.56
C PRO A 285 10.43 -8.32 12.29
N TYR A 286 10.97 -9.55 12.25
CA TYR A 286 10.36 -10.75 12.84
C TYR A 286 11.43 -11.79 13.25
N PRO A 287 11.62 -12.15 14.53
CA PRO A 287 12.18 -13.47 14.85
C PRO A 287 11.24 -14.60 14.41
#